data_AF-A0A359M1H5-F1
#
_entry.id   AF-A0A359M1H5-F1
#
_cell.length_a   1.000
_cell.length_b   1.000
_cell.length_c   1.000
_cell.angle_alpha   90.00
_cell.angle_beta   90.00
_cell.angle_gamma   90.00
#
_symmetry.space_group_name_H-M   'P 1'
#
loop_
_entity.id
_entity.type
_entity.pdbx_description
1 polymer ?
#
loop_
_entity_poly.entity_id
_entity_poly.type
_entity_poly.pdbx_seq_one_letter_code
_entity_poly.pdbx_strand_id
1 'polypeptide(L)'
;VAASDLFVLMEGEWQPQTRQIYDRLRRGVRRGKHQDQALRMAVLAAFPDRVARRRNGRELLLAGGGSAVLEESSVVEAHEFLVAIDVEERRERGLPLVRLASAIEPEWLLDFFPGRVTERNALEWNRAAQRVEAVSAMLFDGLVIAESRGARPDPLEAAKLLAAKAVEAGVERFVDPDELNAFAERVQFASSIDDGIPALDQAAIEAGLAELAAGAR
;
A
#
# COMPACT_ATOMS: atom_id res chain seq x y z
N VAL A 1 -8.82 6.07 23.55
CA VAL A 1 -9.49 5.14 22.60
C VAL A 1 -9.01 3.74 22.92
N ALA A 2 -9.89 2.75 22.94
CA ALA A 2 -9.49 1.37 23.28
C ALA A 2 -8.71 0.73 22.12
N ALA A 3 -7.69 -0.06 22.43
CA ALA A 3 -6.72 -0.57 21.44
C ALA A 3 -6.81 -2.09 21.22
N SER A 4 -7.64 -2.82 21.97
CA SER A 4 -7.81 -4.27 21.80
C SER A 4 -9.14 -4.75 22.37
N ASP A 5 -9.83 -5.61 21.60
CA ASP A 5 -11.08 -6.25 22.03
C ASP A 5 -10.87 -7.26 23.16
N LEU A 6 -9.65 -7.83 23.28
CA LEU A 6 -9.30 -8.76 24.34
C LEU A 6 -9.45 -8.12 25.73
N PHE A 7 -9.11 -6.84 25.88
CA PHE A 7 -9.26 -6.15 27.15
C PHE A 7 -10.71 -5.93 27.53
N VAL A 8 -11.59 -5.72 26.54
CA VAL A 8 -13.04 -5.59 26.76
C VAL A 8 -13.64 -6.93 27.15
N LEU A 9 -13.28 -8.01 26.44
CA LEU A 9 -13.71 -9.37 26.80
C LEU A 9 -13.26 -9.78 28.20
N MET A 10 -12.03 -9.44 28.57
CA MET A 10 -11.54 -9.66 29.92
C MET A 10 -12.38 -8.94 30.97
N GLU A 11 -13.04 -7.82 30.63
CA GLU A 11 -13.86 -7.02 31.55
C GLU A 11 -15.36 -7.36 31.53
N GLY A 12 -15.80 -8.27 30.65
CA GLY A 12 -17.21 -8.67 30.53
C GLY A 12 -17.79 -9.38 31.75
N GLU A 13 -19.09 -9.66 31.72
CA GLU A 13 -19.75 -10.40 32.81
C GLU A 13 -19.36 -11.88 32.80
N TRP A 14 -18.42 -12.21 33.68
CA TRP A 14 -18.06 -13.58 34.01
C TRP A 14 -19.11 -14.20 34.94
N GLN A 15 -19.35 -15.51 34.79
CA GLN A 15 -20.07 -16.27 35.82
C GLN A 15 -19.43 -16.03 37.20
N PRO A 16 -20.20 -15.95 38.30
CA PRO A 16 -19.71 -15.49 39.61
C PRO A 16 -18.47 -16.23 40.12
N GLN A 17 -18.35 -17.54 39.81
CA GLN A 17 -17.21 -18.38 40.19
C GLN A 17 -15.96 -18.05 39.38
N THR A 18 -16.10 -17.87 38.06
CA THR A 18 -15.01 -17.46 37.16
C THR A 18 -14.52 -16.04 37.48
N ARG A 19 -15.43 -15.16 37.91
CA ARG A 19 -15.11 -13.78 38.33
C ARG A 19 -14.15 -13.74 39.52
N GLN A 20 -14.32 -14.61 40.51
CA GLN A 20 -13.41 -14.65 41.68
C GLN A 20 -12.00 -15.17 41.35
N ILE A 21 -11.88 -16.09 40.38
CA ILE A 21 -10.60 -16.59 39.90
C ILE A 21 -9.93 -15.52 39.03
N TYR A 22 -10.69 -14.93 38.11
CA TYR A 22 -10.27 -13.80 37.30
C TYR A 22 -9.80 -12.62 38.16
N ASP A 23 -10.55 -12.21 39.18
CA ASP A 23 -10.18 -11.09 40.06
C ASP A 23 -8.95 -11.40 40.91
N ARG A 24 -8.69 -12.67 41.24
CA ARG A 24 -7.44 -13.08 41.91
C ARG A 24 -6.24 -13.02 40.98
N LEU A 25 -6.38 -13.50 39.75
CA LEU A 25 -5.34 -13.41 38.72
C LEU A 25 -5.08 -11.95 38.32
N ARG A 26 -6.13 -11.16 38.12
CA ARG A 26 -6.08 -9.73 37.77
C ARG A 26 -5.40 -8.90 38.86
N ARG A 27 -5.57 -9.24 40.15
CA ARG A 27 -4.86 -8.54 41.23
C ARG A 27 -3.34 -8.75 41.20
N GLY A 28 -2.85 -9.83 40.59
CA GLY A 28 -1.44 -10.05 40.30
C GLY A 28 -0.94 -9.28 39.06
N VAL A 29 -1.85 -8.91 38.16
CA VAL A 29 -1.57 -8.23 36.88
C VAL A 29 -2.02 -6.77 37.00
N ARG A 30 -1.17 -5.91 37.57
CA ARG A 30 -1.43 -4.47 37.70
C ARG A 30 -1.58 -3.81 36.32
N ARG A 31 -2.82 -3.58 35.89
CA ARG A 31 -3.14 -2.87 34.65
C ARG A 31 -2.40 -1.54 34.56
N GLY A 32 -1.49 -1.45 33.59
CA GLY A 32 -0.81 -0.23 33.20
C GLY A 32 -0.63 -0.22 31.68
N LYS A 33 -0.42 0.96 31.08
CA LYS A 33 -0.22 1.10 29.62
C LYS A 33 0.83 0.14 29.05
N HIS A 34 1.87 -0.17 29.82
CA HIS A 34 2.91 -1.14 29.44
C HIS A 34 2.40 -2.58 29.31
N GLN A 35 1.41 -3.01 30.08
CA GLN A 35 0.82 -4.35 29.95
C GLN A 35 -0.12 -4.45 28.76
N ASP A 36 -0.82 -3.36 28.43
CA ASP A 36 -1.64 -3.29 27.21
C ASP A 36 -0.76 -3.47 25.98
N GLN A 37 0.31 -2.68 25.87
CA GLN A 37 1.28 -2.82 24.78
C GLN A 37 1.91 -4.22 24.74
N ALA A 38 2.35 -4.76 25.88
CA ALA A 38 2.96 -6.08 25.93
C ALA A 38 2.00 -7.19 25.44
N LEU A 39 0.71 -7.11 25.80
CA LEU A 39 -0.28 -8.06 25.29
C LEU A 39 -0.46 -7.91 23.77
N ARG A 40 -0.56 -6.69 23.24
CA ARG A 40 -0.71 -6.45 21.80
C ARG A 40 0.52 -6.96 21.02
N MET A 41 1.72 -6.74 21.54
CA MET A 41 2.96 -7.28 20.98
C MET A 41 3.00 -8.81 21.07
N ALA A 42 2.55 -9.42 22.16
CA ALA A 42 2.46 -10.87 22.28
C ALA A 42 1.46 -11.49 21.29
N VAL A 43 0.31 -10.83 21.09
CA VAL A 43 -0.69 -11.25 20.08
C VAL A 43 -0.11 -11.15 18.68
N LEU A 44 0.59 -10.06 18.35
CA LEU A 44 1.29 -9.91 17.08
C LEU A 44 2.34 -11.00 16.86
N ALA A 45 3.12 -11.31 17.90
CA ALA A 45 4.13 -12.37 17.84
C ALA A 45 3.50 -13.76 17.59
N ALA A 46 2.30 -14.00 18.11
CA ALA A 46 1.57 -15.25 17.95
C ALA A 46 0.88 -15.40 16.58
N PHE A 47 0.41 -14.31 15.98
CA PHE A 47 -0.38 -14.33 14.74
C PHE A 47 0.10 -13.29 13.70
N PRO A 48 1.36 -13.36 13.26
CA PRO A 48 1.90 -12.36 12.35
C PRO A 48 1.41 -12.49 10.90
N ASP A 49 0.80 -13.61 10.52
CA ASP A 49 0.11 -13.82 9.24
C ASP A 49 -1.27 -13.15 9.20
N ARG A 50 -1.84 -12.82 10.37
CA ARG A 50 -3.18 -12.23 10.51
C ARG A 50 -3.16 -10.71 10.66
N VAL A 51 -2.05 -10.08 10.30
CA VAL A 51 -1.94 -8.62 10.27
C VAL A 51 -2.86 -8.08 9.18
N ALA A 52 -3.54 -6.99 9.49
CA ALA A 52 -4.47 -6.34 8.60
C ALA A 52 -4.32 -4.82 8.63
N ARG A 53 -4.62 -4.18 7.50
CA ARG A 53 -4.73 -2.73 7.35
C ARG A 53 -6.17 -2.35 7.04
N ARG A 54 -6.68 -1.33 7.70
CA ARG A 54 -7.99 -0.75 7.42
C ARG A 54 -7.96 -0.04 6.07
N ARG A 55 -8.92 -0.37 5.19
CA ARG A 55 -9.07 0.26 3.87
C ARG A 55 -10.13 1.35 3.89
N ASN A 56 -11.35 1.01 4.29
CA ASN A 56 -12.47 1.94 4.37
C ASN A 56 -13.49 1.46 5.41
N GLY A 57 -13.88 2.33 6.34
CA GLY A 57 -14.79 1.97 7.42
C GLY A 57 -14.31 0.72 8.15
N ARG A 58 -15.04 -0.39 8.03
CA ARG A 58 -14.72 -1.69 8.67
C ARG A 58 -14.06 -2.70 7.74
N GLU A 59 -13.82 -2.36 6.47
CA GLU A 59 -13.10 -3.25 5.55
C GLU A 59 -11.61 -3.27 5.86
N LEU A 60 -11.05 -4.49 5.89
CA LEU A 60 -9.68 -4.79 6.22
C LEU A 60 -9.02 -5.50 5.03
N LEU A 61 -7.78 -5.12 4.72
CA LEU A 61 -6.89 -5.84 3.83
C LEU A 61 -5.95 -6.69 4.67
N LEU A 62 -5.87 -7.98 4.38
CA LEU A 62 -5.04 -8.92 5.14
C LEU A 62 -3.64 -9.04 4.52
N ALA A 63 -2.62 -9.20 5.35
CA ALA A 63 -1.25 -9.47 4.92
C ALA A 63 -1.14 -10.78 4.13
N GLY A 64 -1.87 -11.83 4.53
CA GLY A 64 -1.99 -13.07 3.75
C GLY A 64 -2.77 -12.96 2.43
N GLY A 65 -3.22 -11.75 2.06
CA GLY A 65 -4.07 -11.49 0.92
C GLY A 65 -5.57 -11.59 1.22
N GLY A 66 -6.39 -11.02 0.33
CA GLY A 66 -7.85 -10.98 0.49
C GLY A 66 -8.33 -9.81 1.36
N SER A 67 -9.61 -9.87 1.73
CA SER A 67 -10.27 -8.84 2.51
C SER A 67 -11.17 -9.45 3.57
N ALA A 68 -11.37 -8.72 4.67
CA ALA A 68 -12.25 -9.09 5.76
C ALA A 68 -13.04 -7.86 6.23
N VAL A 69 -14.06 -8.08 7.07
CA VAL A 69 -14.85 -7.00 7.66
C VAL A 69 -14.74 -7.09 9.18
N LEU A 70 -14.41 -5.99 9.84
CA LEU A 70 -14.40 -5.89 11.29
C LEU A 70 -15.83 -5.86 11.84
N GLU A 71 -16.08 -6.59 12.92
CA GLU A 71 -17.36 -6.58 13.61
C GLU A 71 -17.67 -5.18 14.18
N GLU A 72 -18.96 -4.81 14.16
CA GLU A 72 -19.41 -3.48 14.59
C GLU A 72 -19.22 -3.24 16.09
N SER A 73 -19.19 -4.31 16.89
CA SER A 73 -18.91 -4.24 18.32
C SER A 73 -17.43 -4.10 18.68
N SER A 74 -16.52 -4.17 17.71
CA SER A 74 -15.09 -4.01 17.97
C SER A 74 -14.77 -2.59 18.41
N VAL A 75 -13.95 -2.45 19.45
CA VAL A 75 -13.52 -1.15 19.97
C VAL A 75 -12.29 -0.59 19.24
N VAL A 76 -11.71 -1.36 18.31
CA VAL A 76 -10.49 -1.00 17.58
C VAL A 76 -10.83 -0.16 16.33
N GLU A 77 -11.54 0.94 16.51
CA GLU A 77 -12.06 1.73 15.39
C GLU A 77 -11.03 2.69 14.77
N ALA A 78 -10.23 3.34 15.60
CA ALA A 78 -9.35 4.44 15.18
C ALA A 78 -7.97 4.00 14.69
N HIS A 79 -7.64 2.72 14.78
CA HIS A 79 -6.32 2.21 14.43
C HIS A 79 -6.32 1.69 12.99
N GLU A 80 -5.28 2.07 12.24
CA GLU A 80 -5.11 1.67 10.84
C GLU A 80 -4.63 0.22 10.73
N PHE A 81 -3.75 -0.22 11.63
CA PHE A 81 -3.19 -1.57 11.65
C PHE A 81 -3.67 -2.37 12.85
N LEU A 82 -3.98 -3.64 12.62
CA LEU A 82 -4.45 -4.57 13.65
C LEU A 82 -4.09 -6.01 13.32
N VAL A 83 -4.17 -6.88 14.32
CA VAL A 83 -4.16 -8.34 14.16
C VAL A 83 -5.60 -8.83 14.27
N ALA A 84 -6.05 -9.60 13.28
CA ALA A 84 -7.34 -10.26 13.29
C ALA A 84 -7.24 -11.56 14.11
N ILE A 85 -7.70 -11.51 15.36
CA ILE A 85 -7.53 -12.62 16.33
C ILE A 85 -8.53 -13.74 16.05
N ASP A 86 -9.81 -13.37 15.95
CA ASP A 86 -10.90 -14.30 15.70
C ASP A 86 -11.59 -13.94 14.40
N VAL A 87 -11.52 -14.87 13.44
CA VAL A 87 -12.03 -14.70 12.07
C VAL A 87 -13.06 -15.78 11.82
N GLU A 88 -14.30 -15.37 11.62
CA GLU A 88 -15.42 -16.23 11.29
C GLU A 88 -15.64 -16.24 9.77
N GLU A 89 -15.46 -17.40 9.15
CA GLU A 89 -15.85 -17.61 7.75
C GLU A 89 -17.38 -17.62 7.64
N ARG A 90 -17.93 -16.72 6.82
CA ARG A 90 -19.36 -16.70 6.56
C ARG A 90 -19.71 -17.73 5.50
N ARG A 91 -20.75 -18.52 5.77
CA ARG A 91 -21.25 -19.57 4.85
C ARG A 91 -21.88 -19.02 3.57
N GLU A 92 -22.35 -17.77 3.62
CA GLU A 92 -22.85 -17.05 2.44
C GLU A 92 -21.72 -16.29 1.73
N ARG A 93 -21.90 -15.89 0.46
CA ARG A 93 -20.91 -15.15 -0.36
C ARG A 93 -20.60 -13.74 0.20
N GLY A 94 -20.00 -13.67 1.37
CA GLY A 94 -19.58 -12.45 2.03
C GLY A 94 -18.12 -12.54 2.48
N LEU A 95 -17.54 -11.38 2.80
CA LEU A 95 -16.19 -11.34 3.37
C LEU A 95 -16.18 -12.00 4.77
N PRO A 96 -15.08 -12.67 5.16
CA PRO A 96 -14.88 -13.15 6.52
C PRO A 96 -15.08 -12.04 7.56
N LEU A 97 -15.66 -12.37 8.71
CA LEU A 97 -15.92 -11.44 9.80
C LEU A 97 -14.83 -11.54 10.86
N VAL A 98 -14.13 -10.44 11.13
CA VAL A 98 -13.19 -10.34 12.26
C VAL A 98 -13.98 -9.95 13.50
N ARG A 99 -14.17 -10.88 14.43
CA ARG A 99 -14.87 -10.66 15.71
C ARG A 99 -14.00 -9.96 16.75
N LEU A 100 -12.73 -10.33 16.77
CA LEU A 100 -11.77 -9.80 17.73
C LEU A 100 -10.54 -9.26 17.00
N ALA A 101 -10.19 -8.03 17.32
CA ALA A 101 -9.00 -7.36 16.83
C ALA A 101 -8.14 -6.83 17.96
N SER A 102 -6.86 -6.68 17.65
CA SER A 102 -5.90 -5.98 18.51
C SER A 102 -5.09 -5.03 17.65
N ALA A 103 -5.12 -3.73 17.97
CA ALA A 103 -4.32 -2.74 17.26
C ALA A 103 -2.83 -3.07 17.39
N ILE A 104 -2.07 -2.72 16.36
CA ILE A 104 -0.61 -2.77 16.38
C ILE A 104 -0.05 -1.47 15.85
N GLU A 105 1.20 -1.19 16.23
CA GLU A 105 1.98 -0.14 15.61
C GLU A 105 2.83 -0.77 14.49
N PRO A 106 2.93 -0.14 13.30
CA PRO A 106 3.66 -0.70 12.16
C PRO A 106 5.16 -0.87 12.44
N GLU A 107 5.75 -0.07 13.34
CA GLU A 107 7.15 -0.17 13.74
C GLU A 107 7.46 -1.53 14.38
N TRP A 108 6.49 -2.13 15.08
CA TRP A 108 6.67 -3.46 15.68
C TRP A 108 6.89 -4.55 14.63
N LEU A 109 6.37 -4.38 13.41
CA LEU A 109 6.60 -5.31 12.30
C LEU A 109 8.05 -5.25 11.82
N LEU A 110 8.65 -4.06 11.81
CA LEU A 110 10.07 -3.86 11.48
C LEU A 110 10.97 -4.52 12.52
N ASP A 111 10.60 -4.40 13.81
CA ASP A 111 11.38 -4.95 14.92
C ASP A 111 11.27 -6.47 15.03
N PHE A 112 10.06 -7.02 14.93
CA PHE A 112 9.81 -8.44 15.16
C PHE A 112 10.01 -9.31 13.92
N PHE A 113 9.76 -8.76 12.73
CA PHE A 113 9.75 -9.51 11.49
C PHE A 113 10.50 -8.80 10.35
N PRO A 114 11.75 -8.35 10.58
CA PRO A 114 12.49 -7.59 9.56
C PRO A 114 12.64 -8.35 8.24
N GLY A 115 12.77 -9.69 8.28
CA GLY A 115 12.88 -10.53 7.08
C GLY A 115 11.60 -10.69 6.26
N ARG A 116 10.45 -10.21 6.76
CA ARG A 116 9.16 -10.22 6.05
C ARG A 116 8.77 -8.84 5.52
N VAL A 117 9.57 -7.83 5.83
CA VAL A 117 9.39 -6.48 5.32
C VAL A 117 10.24 -6.30 4.08
N THR A 118 9.60 -5.78 3.03
CA THR A 118 10.23 -5.51 1.74
C THR A 118 10.01 -4.06 1.35
N GLU A 119 10.95 -3.49 0.62
CA GLU A 119 10.82 -2.16 0.03
C GLU A 119 10.43 -2.28 -1.45
N ARG A 120 9.51 -1.44 -1.89
CA ARG A 120 9.14 -1.30 -3.29
C ARG A 120 9.25 0.16 -3.71
N ASN A 121 10.04 0.39 -4.74
CA ASN A 121 10.17 1.69 -5.40
C ASN A 121 9.49 1.63 -6.76
N ALA A 122 8.67 2.63 -7.07
CA ALA A 122 7.93 2.74 -8.32
C ALA A 122 7.86 4.20 -8.78
N LEU A 123 7.66 4.39 -10.08
CA LEU A 123 7.30 5.69 -10.65
C LEU A 123 5.83 5.68 -11.01
N GLU A 124 5.11 6.71 -10.56
CA GLU A 124 3.69 6.89 -10.83
C GLU A 124 3.44 8.23 -11.52
N TRP A 125 2.47 8.26 -12.44
CA TRP A 125 2.02 9.51 -13.06
C TRP A 125 0.96 10.17 -12.19
N ASN A 126 1.28 11.34 -11.63
CA ASN A 126 0.32 12.15 -10.91
C ASN A 126 -0.49 12.98 -11.91
N ARG A 127 -1.73 12.56 -12.19
CA ARG A 127 -2.62 13.25 -13.15
C ARG A 127 -2.97 14.68 -12.73
N ALA A 128 -3.12 14.94 -11.44
CA ALA A 128 -3.52 16.26 -10.93
C ALA A 128 -2.35 17.27 -11.03
N ALA A 129 -1.14 16.82 -10.71
CA ALA A 129 0.07 17.64 -10.79
C ALA A 129 0.76 17.58 -12.17
N GLN A 130 0.29 16.72 -13.08
CA GLN A 130 0.86 16.42 -14.39
C GLN A 130 2.39 16.20 -14.36
N ARG A 131 2.85 15.35 -13.42
CA ARG A 131 4.27 15.04 -13.25
C ARG A 131 4.51 13.59 -12.86
N VAL A 132 5.75 13.13 -13.05
CA VAL A 132 6.20 11.84 -12.53
C VAL A 132 6.56 11.98 -11.05
N GLU A 133 6.04 11.09 -10.23
CA GLU A 133 6.36 11.01 -8.81
C GLU A 133 7.00 9.66 -8.49
N ALA A 134 8.12 9.68 -7.77
CA ALA A 134 8.64 8.48 -7.15
C ALA A 134 7.81 8.15 -5.90
N VAL A 135 7.41 6.89 -5.82
CA VAL A 135 6.69 6.29 -4.70
C VAL A 135 7.57 5.19 -4.11
N SER A 136 7.86 5.31 -2.82
CA SER A 136 8.54 4.28 -2.05
C SER A 136 7.58 3.75 -1.00
N ALA A 137 7.39 2.44 -0.97
CA ALA A 137 6.51 1.77 -0.03
C ALA A 137 7.25 0.66 0.72
N MET A 138 7.02 0.55 2.02
CA MET A 138 7.37 -0.62 2.81
C MET A 138 6.16 -1.55 2.88
N LEU A 139 6.40 -2.82 2.60
CA LEU A 139 5.38 -3.85 2.59
C LEU A 139 5.73 -4.95 3.58
N PHE A 140 4.76 -5.35 4.40
CA PHE A 140 4.82 -6.55 5.22
C PHE A 140 3.95 -7.63 4.59
N ASP A 141 4.56 -8.70 4.07
CA ASP A 141 3.85 -9.75 3.30
C ASP A 141 2.93 -9.19 2.19
N GLY A 142 3.34 -8.09 1.55
CA GLY A 142 2.54 -7.44 0.50
C GLY A 142 1.51 -6.40 1.01
N LEU A 143 1.33 -6.28 2.32
CA LEU A 143 0.53 -5.20 2.93
C LEU A 143 1.36 -3.93 3.05
N VAL A 144 0.94 -2.82 2.44
CA VAL A 144 1.65 -1.53 2.55
C VAL A 144 1.51 -1.00 3.98
N ILE A 145 2.63 -0.93 4.70
CA ILE A 145 2.72 -0.46 6.10
C ILE A 145 3.23 0.97 6.23
N ALA A 146 3.98 1.46 5.23
CA ALA A 146 4.38 2.85 5.11
C ALA A 146 4.54 3.20 3.63
N GLU A 147 4.18 4.43 3.26
CA GLU A 147 4.33 4.93 1.91
C GLU A 147 4.85 6.37 1.98
N SER A 148 5.81 6.69 1.12
CA SER A 148 6.32 8.04 0.92
C SER A 148 6.29 8.39 -0.56
N ARG A 149 5.95 9.65 -0.84
CA ARG A 149 5.87 10.21 -2.19
C ARG A 149 6.75 11.46 -2.27
N GLY A 150 7.24 11.74 -3.46
CA GLY A 150 7.96 12.99 -3.73
C GLY A 150 9.47 12.91 -3.53
N ALA A 151 10.04 11.70 -3.41
CA ALA A 151 11.45 11.51 -3.68
C ALA A 151 11.77 11.94 -5.13
N ARG A 152 13.01 12.36 -5.38
CA ARG A 152 13.43 12.69 -6.74
C ARG A 152 13.47 11.40 -7.56
N PRO A 153 12.66 11.25 -8.62
CA PRO A 153 12.68 10.06 -9.44
C PRO A 153 14.00 9.97 -10.19
N ASP A 154 14.41 8.75 -10.55
CA ASP A 154 15.53 8.55 -11.44
C ASP A 154 15.28 9.31 -12.76
N PRO A 155 16.19 10.18 -13.22
CA PRO A 155 15.93 11.02 -14.38
C PRO A 155 15.64 10.24 -15.67
N LEU A 156 16.28 9.07 -15.85
CA LEU A 156 16.13 8.28 -17.07
C LEU A 156 14.79 7.54 -17.07
N GLU A 157 14.45 6.90 -15.95
CA GLU A 157 13.16 6.22 -15.81
C GLU A 157 11.98 7.21 -15.78
N ALA A 158 12.17 8.40 -15.20
CA ALA A 158 11.18 9.47 -15.26
C ALA A 158 10.96 9.96 -16.69
N ALA A 159 12.02 10.17 -17.46
CA ALA A 159 11.93 10.61 -18.84
C ALA A 159 11.21 9.59 -19.73
N LYS A 160 11.47 8.29 -19.54
CA LYS A 160 10.73 7.21 -20.21
C LYS A 160 9.23 7.25 -19.89
N LEU A 161 8.88 7.41 -18.61
CA LEU A 161 7.47 7.50 -18.21
C LEU A 161 6.81 8.78 -18.75
N LEU A 162 7.51 9.91 -18.74
CA LEU A 162 7.03 11.16 -19.35
C LEU A 162 6.77 11.01 -20.84
N ALA A 163 7.70 10.40 -21.58
CA ALA A 163 7.55 10.14 -23.01
C ALA A 163 6.31 9.29 -23.31
N ALA A 164 6.15 8.18 -22.57
CA ALA A 164 4.96 7.33 -22.69
C ALA A 164 3.67 8.10 -22.40
N LYS A 165 3.67 9.01 -21.41
CA LYS A 165 2.50 9.86 -21.10
C LYS A 165 2.26 10.98 -22.10
N ALA A 166 3.31 11.52 -22.73
CA ALA A 166 3.19 12.49 -23.80
C ALA A 166 2.54 11.87 -25.05
N VAL A 167 2.95 10.65 -25.40
CA VAL A 167 2.30 9.86 -26.46
C VAL A 167 0.83 9.60 -26.16
N GLU A 168 0.50 9.13 -24.94
CA GLU A 168 -0.89 8.87 -24.54
C GLU A 168 -1.76 10.15 -24.60
N ALA A 169 -1.17 11.31 -24.33
CA ALA A 169 -1.85 12.60 -24.34
C ALA A 169 -1.99 13.23 -25.75
N GLY A 170 -1.28 12.69 -26.75
CA GLY A 170 -1.14 13.28 -28.09
C GLY A 170 0.08 14.20 -28.18
N VAL A 171 1.02 13.87 -29.07
CA VAL A 171 2.28 14.63 -29.28
C VAL A 171 2.00 16.01 -29.86
N GLU A 172 0.94 16.14 -30.66
CA GLU A 172 0.41 17.38 -31.22
C GLU A 172 0.03 18.44 -30.19
N ARG A 173 -0.05 18.06 -28.90
CA ARG A 173 -0.25 19.01 -27.81
C ARG A 173 1.01 19.83 -27.48
N PHE A 174 2.19 19.32 -27.86
CA PHE A 174 3.49 19.88 -27.50
C PHE A 174 4.22 20.51 -28.69
N VAL A 175 3.79 20.20 -29.91
CA VAL A 175 4.40 20.63 -31.17
C VAL A 175 3.30 20.95 -32.18
N ASP A 176 3.59 21.86 -33.11
CA ASP A 176 2.69 22.16 -34.22
C ASP A 176 2.43 20.90 -35.08
N PRO A 177 1.16 20.49 -35.28
CA PRO A 177 0.83 19.27 -36.01
C PRO A 177 1.31 19.28 -37.46
N ASP A 178 1.28 20.43 -38.13
CA ASP A 178 1.66 20.54 -39.53
C ASP A 178 3.19 20.44 -39.68
N GLU A 179 3.94 21.07 -38.76
CA GLU A 179 5.40 20.92 -38.72
C GLU A 179 5.83 19.47 -38.41
N LEU A 180 5.14 18.81 -37.48
CA LEU A 180 5.42 17.41 -37.13
C LEU A 180 5.15 16.47 -38.30
N ASN A 181 4.02 16.64 -39.00
CA ASN A 181 3.67 15.84 -40.17
C ASN A 181 4.68 16.06 -41.31
N ALA A 182 5.04 17.30 -41.61
CA ALA A 182 6.03 17.61 -42.63
C ALA A 182 7.41 17.01 -42.30
N PHE A 183 7.79 16.99 -41.02
CA PHE A 183 9.01 16.31 -40.58
C PHE A 183 8.91 14.79 -40.73
N ALA A 184 7.81 14.17 -40.31
CA ALA A 184 7.58 12.73 -40.42
C ALA A 184 7.62 12.26 -41.88
N GLU A 185 6.98 12.98 -42.81
CA GLU A 185 7.02 12.70 -44.24
C GLU A 185 8.44 12.75 -44.81
N ARG A 186 9.24 13.74 -44.39
CA ARG A 186 10.65 13.85 -44.81
C ARG A 186 11.50 12.70 -44.31
N VAL A 187 11.33 12.30 -43.04
CA VAL A 187 12.07 11.15 -42.47
C VAL A 187 11.65 9.86 -43.15
N GLN A 188 10.35 9.66 -43.39
CA GLN A 188 9.84 8.48 -44.08
C GLN A 188 10.40 8.39 -45.50
N PHE A 189 10.37 9.49 -46.26
CA PHE A 189 10.98 9.56 -47.58
C PHE A 189 12.49 9.24 -47.54
N ALA A 190 13.23 9.83 -46.60
CA ALA A 190 14.67 9.58 -46.46
C ALA A 190 14.98 8.11 -46.12
N SER A 191 14.23 7.51 -45.18
CA SER A 191 14.36 6.10 -44.82
C SER A 191 14.03 5.12 -45.96
N SER A 192 13.23 5.55 -46.95
CA SER A 192 12.94 4.73 -48.13
C SER A 192 14.08 4.68 -49.16
N ILE A 193 15.05 5.59 -49.05
CA ILE A 193 16.17 5.73 -49.99
C ILE A 193 17.49 5.23 -49.36
N ASP A 194 17.65 5.41 -48.05
CA ASP A 194 18.84 5.02 -47.30
C ASP A 194 18.48 4.17 -46.07
N ASP A 195 18.84 2.89 -46.10
CA ASP A 195 18.65 1.93 -45.00
C ASP A 195 19.41 2.34 -43.71
N GLY A 196 20.36 3.27 -43.80
CA GLY A 196 21.05 3.85 -42.65
C GLY A 196 20.20 4.84 -41.84
N ILE A 197 19.07 5.30 -42.38
CA ILE A 197 18.14 6.21 -41.71
C ILE A 197 16.96 5.40 -41.14
N PRO A 198 16.82 5.29 -39.82
CA PRO A 198 15.72 4.55 -39.22
C PRO A 198 14.38 5.22 -39.53
N ALA A 199 13.36 4.41 -39.79
CA ALA A 199 11.99 4.89 -39.93
C ALA A 199 11.49 5.50 -38.61
N LEU A 200 10.66 6.54 -38.71
CA LEU A 200 10.02 7.16 -37.55
C LEU A 200 8.80 6.35 -37.11
N ASP A 201 9.04 5.16 -36.56
CA ASP A 201 8.01 4.33 -35.96
C ASP A 201 7.66 4.80 -34.53
N GLN A 202 6.67 4.15 -33.93
CA GLN A 202 6.22 4.48 -32.57
C GLN A 202 7.34 4.36 -31.53
N ALA A 203 8.24 3.38 -31.69
CA ALA A 203 9.35 3.17 -30.75
C ALA A 203 10.42 4.27 -30.89
N ALA A 204 10.70 4.72 -32.11
CA ALA A 204 11.59 5.84 -32.37
C ALA A 204 11.04 7.16 -31.81
N ILE A 205 9.73 7.39 -31.92
CA ILE A 205 9.06 8.56 -31.33
C ILE A 205 9.17 8.52 -29.80
N GLU A 206 8.86 7.39 -29.16
CA GLU A 206 8.97 7.22 -27.71
C GLU A 206 10.41 7.42 -27.22
N ALA A 207 11.40 6.88 -27.93
CA ALA A 207 12.82 7.06 -27.60
C ALA A 207 13.25 8.52 -27.73
N GLY A 208 12.90 9.20 -28.82
CA GLY A 208 13.22 10.61 -29.03
C GLY A 208 12.55 11.52 -27.98
N LEU A 209 11.29 11.25 -27.64
CA LEU A 209 10.59 11.97 -26.57
C LEU A 209 11.24 11.72 -25.20
N ALA A 210 11.72 10.51 -24.93
CA ALA A 210 12.44 10.22 -23.68
C ALA A 210 13.76 10.97 -23.60
N GLU A 211 14.51 11.09 -24.71
CA GLU A 211 15.71 11.91 -24.76
C GLU A 211 15.40 13.40 -24.52
N LEU A 212 14.34 13.92 -25.14
CA LEU A 212 13.89 15.31 -24.94
C LEU A 212 13.36 15.57 -23.52
N ALA A 213 12.74 14.57 -22.90
CA ALA A 213 12.25 14.65 -21.53
C ALA A 213 13.36 14.51 -20.48
N ALA A 214 14.60 14.18 -20.88
CA ALA A 214 15.72 14.07 -19.97
C ALA A 214 16.00 15.42 -19.27
N GLY A 215 15.71 15.50 -17.97
CA GLY A 215 15.87 16.72 -17.17
C GLY A 215 14.60 17.59 -17.07
N ALA A 216 13.53 17.24 -17.77
CA ALA A 216 12.19 17.75 -17.47
C ALA A 216 11.73 17.23 -16.09
N ARG A 217 10.95 18.01 -15.36
CA ARG A 217 10.41 17.67 -14.04
C ARG A 217 8.92 17.42 -14.10
#